data_AF-A0AA38HRE5-F1
#
_entry.id   AF-A0AA38HRE5-F1
#
_cell.length_a   1.000
_cell.length_b   1.000
_cell.length_c   1.000
_cell.angle_alpha   90.00
_cell.angle_beta   90.00
_cell.angle_gamma   90.00
#
_symmetry.space_group_name_H-M   'P 1'
#
loop_
_entity.id
_entity.type
_entity.pdbx_description
1 polymer ?
#
loop_
_entity_poly.entity_id
_entity_poly.type
_entity_poly.pdbx_seq_one_letter_code
_entity_poly.pdbx_strand_id
1 'polypeptide(L)'
;MAEGVDSLLKIANSQVLPQFLHDCVDDLTGTKQANFNNYNSDLEWTIDDFNHAKRSVQKIYRQSVINDKVEIEFSVGDNVEREIKKCLELRKDDIFETLVKEKLVNSVGAWKFKIGVSEGGVVAG
;
A
#
# COMPACT_ATOMS: atom_id res chain seq x y z
N MET A 1 -18.11 -0.69 -9.93
CA MET A 1 -18.85 -1.08 -8.73
C MET A 1 -17.84 -1.18 -7.61
N ALA A 2 -18.15 -0.63 -6.43
CA ALA A 2 -17.17 -0.38 -5.38
C ALA A 2 -16.95 -1.63 -4.50
N GLU A 3 -16.42 -2.71 -5.07
CA GLU A 3 -16.33 -4.05 -4.45
C GLU A 3 -15.31 -4.16 -3.29
N GLY A 4 -14.72 -3.04 -2.84
CA GLY A 4 -13.74 -3.01 -1.72
C GLY A 4 -14.21 -2.21 -0.52
N VAL A 5 -15.33 -1.52 -0.67
CA VAL A 5 -15.93 -0.70 0.37
C VAL A 5 -16.59 -1.60 1.42
N ASP A 6 -17.24 -2.68 0.99
CA ASP A 6 -17.84 -3.67 1.89
C ASP A 6 -16.82 -4.33 2.83
N SER A 7 -15.65 -4.73 2.33
CA SER A 7 -14.61 -5.34 3.17
C SER A 7 -14.02 -4.32 4.15
N LEU A 8 -13.83 -3.06 3.72
CA LEU A 8 -13.36 -1.99 4.60
C LEU A 8 -14.40 -1.60 5.67
N LEU A 9 -15.68 -1.63 5.32
CA LEU A 9 -16.80 -1.38 6.24
C LEU A 9 -16.95 -2.49 7.28
N LYS A 10 -16.59 -3.74 6.96
CA LYS A 10 -16.56 -4.84 7.95
C LYS A 10 -15.52 -4.59 9.05
N ILE A 11 -14.34 -4.10 8.69
CA ILE A 11 -13.29 -3.78 9.68
C ILE A 11 -13.50 -2.41 10.35
N ALA A 12 -14.29 -1.52 9.76
CA ALA A 12 -14.55 -0.16 10.27
C ALA A 12 -15.00 -0.10 11.75
N ASN A 13 -15.72 -1.12 12.19
CA ASN A 13 -16.27 -1.23 13.54
C ASN A 13 -15.42 -2.12 14.46
N SER A 14 -14.30 -2.65 13.96
CA SER A 14 -13.43 -3.56 14.71
C SER A 14 -12.26 -2.80 15.33
N GLN A 15 -11.85 -3.25 16.51
CA GLN A 15 -10.68 -2.71 17.23
C GLN A 15 -9.36 -2.97 16.49
N VAL A 16 -9.37 -3.86 15.50
CA VAL A 16 -8.20 -4.20 14.69
C VAL A 16 -7.98 -3.23 13.52
N LEU A 17 -8.88 -2.28 13.27
CA LEU A 17 -8.75 -1.28 12.19
C LEU A 17 -7.43 -0.51 12.25
N PRO A 18 -7.02 0.11 13.38
CA PRO A 18 -5.78 0.87 13.42
C PRO A 18 -4.56 -0.02 13.12
N GLN A 19 -4.56 -1.25 13.66
CA GLN A 19 -3.49 -2.21 13.43
C GLN A 19 -3.42 -2.65 11.96
N PHE A 20 -4.57 -2.88 11.33
CA PHE A 20 -4.66 -3.18 9.90
C PHE A 20 -4.13 -2.03 9.04
N LEU A 21 -4.48 -0.78 9.36
CA LEU A 21 -3.97 0.39 8.66
C LEU A 21 -2.44 0.49 8.77
N HIS A 22 -1.87 0.24 9.95
CA HIS A 22 -0.42 0.20 10.15
C HIS A 22 0.24 -0.94 9.38
N ASP A 23 -0.29 -2.16 9.44
CA ASP A 23 0.22 -3.30 8.65
C ASP A 23 0.12 -3.03 7.14
N CYS A 24 -0.90 -2.30 6.66
CA CYS A 24 -0.99 -1.88 5.25
C CYS A 24 0.15 -0.94 4.84
N VAL A 25 0.54 -0.02 5.73
CA VAL A 25 1.68 0.89 5.52
C VAL A 25 3.00 0.11 5.60
N ASP A 26 3.17 -0.77 6.57
CA ASP A 26 4.39 -1.58 6.67
C ASP A 26 4.57 -2.52 5.47
N ASP A 27 3.47 -3.04 4.90
CA ASP A 27 3.47 -3.81 3.66
C ASP A 27 3.82 -2.94 2.46
N LEU A 28 3.38 -1.67 2.48
CA LEU A 28 3.66 -0.68 1.44
C LEU A 28 5.14 -0.23 1.48
N THR A 29 5.70 0.03 2.65
CA THR A 29 7.10 0.46 2.84
C THR A 29 8.09 -0.70 2.77
N GLY A 30 7.59 -1.96 2.72
CA GLY A 30 8.41 -3.16 2.70
C GLY A 30 9.01 -3.53 4.07
N THR A 31 8.52 -2.91 5.15
CA THR A 31 8.97 -3.18 6.52
C THR A 31 8.45 -4.53 7.03
N LYS A 32 7.20 -4.87 6.73
CA LYS A 32 6.55 -6.11 7.18
C LYS A 32 5.35 -6.45 6.29
N GLN A 33 5.20 -7.72 5.88
CA GLN A 33 4.01 -8.14 5.15
C GLN A 33 2.79 -8.26 6.07
N ALA A 34 1.67 -7.72 5.61
CA ALA A 34 0.40 -7.86 6.30
C ALA A 34 -0.05 -9.33 6.23
N ASN A 35 -0.31 -9.96 7.38
CA ASN A 35 -0.67 -11.36 7.47
C ASN A 35 -2.18 -11.54 7.66
N PHE A 36 -2.82 -12.20 6.70
CA PHE A 36 -4.25 -12.53 6.73
C PHE A 36 -4.67 -13.29 8.00
N ASN A 37 -3.82 -14.19 8.51
CA ASN A 37 -4.14 -15.02 9.69
C ASN A 37 -4.35 -14.20 10.96
N ASN A 38 -3.86 -12.95 11.01
CA ASN A 38 -4.05 -12.07 12.15
C ASN A 38 -5.47 -11.47 12.23
N TYR A 39 -6.24 -11.57 11.15
CA TYR A 39 -7.53 -10.87 11.00
C TYR A 39 -8.70 -11.83 10.71
N ASN A 40 -8.42 -13.07 10.30
CA ASN A 40 -9.43 -14.04 9.91
C ASN A 40 -10.38 -14.46 11.05
N SER A 41 -9.94 -14.38 12.30
CA SER A 41 -10.72 -14.88 13.45
C SER A 41 -11.92 -14.00 13.83
N ASP A 42 -11.88 -12.69 13.56
CA ASP A 42 -12.89 -11.73 14.03
C ASP A 42 -13.79 -11.18 12.90
N LEU A 43 -13.34 -11.26 11.64
CA LEU A 43 -13.96 -10.52 10.52
C LEU A 43 -14.58 -11.40 9.44
N GLU A 44 -14.49 -12.74 9.59
CA GLU A 44 -14.92 -13.73 8.57
C GLU A 44 -14.46 -13.35 7.15
N TRP A 45 -13.27 -12.74 7.05
CA TRP A 45 -12.74 -12.29 5.78
C TRP A 45 -12.30 -13.48 4.95
N THR A 46 -12.55 -13.41 3.64
CA THR A 46 -11.81 -14.25 2.71
C THR A 46 -10.42 -13.64 2.46
N ILE A 47 -9.50 -14.45 1.94
CA ILE A 47 -8.19 -13.96 1.48
C ILE A 47 -8.37 -12.86 0.42
N ASP A 48 -9.42 -12.95 -0.39
CA ASP A 48 -9.74 -11.94 -1.39
C ASP A 48 -10.19 -10.63 -0.74
N ASP A 49 -11.13 -10.68 0.21
CA ASP A 49 -11.57 -9.51 1.00
C ASP A 49 -10.40 -8.78 1.64
N PHE A 50 -9.50 -9.53 2.28
CA PHE A 50 -8.32 -8.96 2.93
C PHE A 50 -7.39 -8.28 1.94
N ASN A 51 -7.06 -8.96 0.83
CA ASN A 51 -6.19 -8.38 -0.19
C ASN A 51 -6.84 -7.18 -0.86
N HIS A 52 -8.15 -7.18 -1.03
CA HIS A 52 -8.88 -6.11 -1.65
C HIS A 52 -8.97 -4.87 -0.74
N ALA A 53 -9.27 -5.06 0.54
CA ALA A 53 -9.20 -4.02 1.57
C ALA A 53 -7.80 -3.42 1.66
N LYS A 54 -6.76 -4.28 1.71
CA LYS A 54 -5.36 -3.86 1.77
C LYS A 54 -4.98 -2.99 0.58
N ARG A 55 -5.27 -3.45 -0.64
CA ARG A 55 -4.99 -2.70 -1.88
C ARG A 55 -5.74 -1.37 -1.91
N SER A 56 -6.97 -1.34 -1.42
CA SER A 56 -7.78 -0.12 -1.36
C SER A 56 -7.17 0.93 -0.43
N VAL A 57 -6.77 0.53 0.78
CA VAL A 57 -6.08 1.41 1.75
C VAL A 57 -4.75 1.90 1.18
N GLN A 58 -3.93 0.99 0.66
CA GLN A 58 -2.65 1.35 0.06
C GLN A 58 -2.82 2.33 -1.11
N LYS A 59 -3.85 2.15 -1.94
CA LYS A 59 -4.16 3.08 -3.03
C LYS A 59 -4.52 4.46 -2.51
N ILE A 60 -5.35 4.56 -1.47
CA ILE A 60 -5.70 5.83 -0.82
C ILE A 60 -4.44 6.52 -0.31
N TYR A 61 -3.59 5.82 0.42
CA TYR A 61 -2.35 6.40 0.95
C TYR A 61 -1.40 6.89 -0.15
N ARG A 62 -1.18 6.08 -1.19
CA ARG A 62 -0.36 6.47 -2.34
C ARG A 62 -0.91 7.73 -3.01
N GLN A 63 -2.20 7.76 -3.32
CA GLN A 63 -2.85 8.92 -3.95
C GLN A 63 -2.80 10.16 -3.03
N SER A 64 -3.00 9.96 -1.73
CA SER A 64 -3.00 11.06 -0.76
C SER A 64 -1.65 11.73 -0.64
N VAL A 65 -0.57 10.95 -0.67
CA VAL A 65 0.80 11.48 -0.66
C VAL A 65 1.15 12.16 -1.99
N ILE A 66 0.71 11.61 -3.12
CA ILE A 66 0.99 12.18 -4.45
C ILE A 66 0.24 13.51 -4.67
N ASN A 67 -1.02 13.57 -4.27
CA ASN A 67 -1.89 14.73 -4.50
C ASN A 67 -1.90 15.71 -3.30
N ASP A 68 -1.15 15.42 -2.24
CA ASP A 68 -1.15 16.14 -0.96
C ASP A 68 -2.56 16.34 -0.36
N LYS A 69 -3.50 15.45 -0.69
CA LYS A 69 -4.91 15.56 -0.32
C LYS A 69 -5.50 14.18 -0.06
N VAL A 70 -6.14 14.01 1.09
CA VAL A 70 -6.88 12.78 1.42
C VAL A 70 -8.24 12.83 0.73
N GLU A 71 -8.38 12.13 -0.38
CA GLU A 71 -9.66 11.94 -1.06
C GLU A 71 -10.09 10.48 -0.91
N ILE A 72 -11.12 10.27 -0.10
CA ILE A 72 -11.79 8.98 0.01
C ILE A 72 -13.04 9.07 -0.86
N GLU A 73 -13.01 8.42 -2.02
CA GLU A 73 -14.10 8.49 -3.01
C GLU A 73 -15.37 7.71 -2.59
N PHE A 74 -15.38 7.14 -1.39
CA PHE A 74 -16.43 6.26 -0.90
C PHE A 74 -16.71 6.46 0.59
N SER A 75 -17.97 6.30 0.99
CA SER A 75 -18.42 6.56 2.35
C SER A 75 -18.02 5.41 3.29
N VAL A 76 -16.87 5.54 3.95
CA VAL A 76 -16.32 4.56 4.92
C VAL A 76 -16.75 4.80 6.37
N GLY A 77 -17.51 5.87 6.61
CA GLY A 77 -17.89 6.34 7.95
C GLY A 77 -16.80 7.20 8.60
N ASP A 78 -17.21 8.20 9.39
CA ASP A 78 -16.32 9.20 10.00
C ASP A 78 -15.20 8.60 10.86
N ASN A 79 -15.45 7.44 11.47
CA ASN A 79 -14.46 6.76 12.30
C ASN A 79 -13.27 6.26 11.45
N VAL A 80 -13.56 5.62 10.32
CA VAL A 80 -12.53 5.07 9.43
C VAL A 80 -11.74 6.18 8.76
N GLU A 81 -12.43 7.21 8.28
CA GLU A 81 -11.76 8.37 7.68
C GLU A 81 -10.80 9.03 8.67
N ARG A 82 -11.20 9.16 9.93
CA ARG A 82 -10.34 9.72 10.99
C ARG A 82 -9.11 8.86 11.24
N GLU A 83 -9.28 7.55 11.35
CA GLU A 83 -8.16 6.64 11.60
C GLU A 83 -7.20 6.56 10.40
N ILE A 84 -7.73 6.60 9.16
CA ILE A 84 -6.92 6.70 7.93
C ILE A 84 -6.11 7.99 7.94
N LYS A 85 -6.72 9.14 8.22
CA LYS A 85 -6.01 10.43 8.27
C LYS A 85 -4.92 10.42 9.34
N LYS A 86 -5.24 9.91 10.53
CA LYS A 86 -4.29 9.83 11.64
C LYS A 86 -3.09 8.93 11.31
N CYS A 87 -3.34 7.76 10.73
CA CYS A 87 -2.27 6.86 10.30
C CYS A 87 -1.42 7.48 9.18
N LEU A 88 -2.06 8.14 8.21
CA LEU A 88 -1.37 8.85 7.14
C LEU A 88 -0.49 9.98 7.69
N GLU A 89 -0.99 10.84 8.58
CA GLU A 89 -0.20 11.93 9.15
C GLU A 89 1.05 11.43 9.88
N LEU A 90 0.97 10.27 10.55
CA LEU A 90 2.10 9.67 11.26
C LEU A 90 3.15 9.05 10.34
N ARG A 91 2.75 8.55 9.17
CA ARG A 91 3.61 7.75 8.27
C ARG A 91 3.73 8.35 6.86
N LYS A 92 3.32 9.61 6.67
CA LYS A 92 3.33 10.31 5.38
C LYS A 92 4.73 10.32 4.77
N ASP A 93 5.73 10.64 5.58
CA ASP A 93 7.14 10.69 5.16
C ASP A 93 7.67 9.31 4.76
N ASP A 94 7.35 8.24 5.49
CA ASP A 94 7.74 6.87 5.12
C ASP A 94 7.15 6.46 3.76
N ILE A 95 5.87 6.78 3.55
CA ILE A 95 5.16 6.46 2.31
C ILE A 95 5.75 7.28 1.15
N PHE A 96 6.02 8.57 1.38
CA PHE A 96 6.65 9.44 0.38
C PHE A 96 8.05 8.96 0.01
N GLU A 97 8.89 8.64 1.00
CA GLU A 97 10.23 8.11 0.76
C GLU A 97 10.17 6.80 -0.06
N THR A 98 9.24 5.90 0.29
CA THR A 98 9.01 4.66 -0.46
C THR A 98 8.61 4.93 -1.90
N LEU A 99 7.66 5.84 -2.13
CA LEU A 99 7.21 6.21 -3.48
C LEU A 99 8.33 6.84 -4.32
N VAL A 100 9.16 7.67 -3.70
CA VAL A 100 10.35 8.26 -4.34
C VAL A 100 11.37 7.18 -4.68
N LYS A 101 11.65 6.25 -3.76
CA LYS A 101 12.53 5.09 -4.00
C LYS A 101 12.01 4.23 -5.15
N GLU A 102 10.71 3.90 -5.18
CA GLU A 102 10.10 3.15 -6.28
C GLU A 102 10.29 3.86 -7.63
N LYS A 103 10.02 5.18 -7.70
CA LYS A 103 10.24 5.94 -8.94
C LYS A 103 11.71 6.01 -9.36
N LEU A 104 12.63 6.20 -8.41
CA LEU A 104 14.06 6.25 -8.68
C LEU A 104 14.58 4.89 -9.17
N VAL A 105 14.21 3.80 -8.52
CA VAL A 105 14.58 2.44 -8.92
C VAL A 105 14.05 2.11 -10.32
N ASN A 106 12.80 2.50 -10.63
CA ASN A 106 12.24 2.30 -11.96
C ASN A 106 12.95 3.14 -13.04
N SER A 107 13.41 4.34 -12.68
CA SER A 107 14.19 5.21 -13.57
C SER A 107 15.63 4.69 -13.79
N VAL A 108 16.24 4.04 -12.80
CA VAL A 108 17.58 3.43 -12.91
C VAL A 108 17.53 2.10 -13.69
N GLY A 109 16.45 1.31 -13.54
CA GLY A 109 16.23 0.11 -14.35
C GLY A 109 16.09 0.42 -15.86
N ALA A 110 15.44 1.54 -16.20
CA ALA A 110 15.33 2.02 -17.58
C ALA A 110 16.67 2.46 -18.19
N TRP A 111 17.64 2.92 -17.38
CA TRP A 111 18.97 3.24 -17.86
C TRP A 111 19.79 2.00 -18.19
N LYS A 112 19.73 0.95 -17.36
CA LYS A 112 20.44 -0.32 -17.64
C LYS A 112 19.99 -1.01 -18.93
N PHE A 113 18.73 -0.84 -19.34
CA PHE A 113 18.25 -1.41 -20.61
C PHE A 113 18.64 -0.57 -21.85
N LYS A 114 19.00 0.71 -21.65
CA LYS A 114 19.38 1.62 -22.74
C LYS A 114 20.89 1.69 -22.95
N ILE A 115 21.68 1.38 -21.92
CA ILE A 115 23.08 0.99 -22.08
C ILE A 115 23.15 -0.50 -22.41
N GLY A 116 22.76 -0.85 -23.64
CA GLY A 116 23.16 -2.11 -24.24
C GLY A 116 24.69 -2.17 -24.24
N VAL A 117 25.22 -2.77 -23.18
CA VAL A 117 26.60 -3.23 -23.05
C VAL A 117 26.85 -4.14 -24.24
N SER A 118 27.52 -3.60 -25.25
CA SER A 118 28.21 -4.40 -26.27
C SER A 118 29.39 -5.04 -25.56
N GLU A 119 29.12 -6.11 -24.81
CA GLU A 119 30.15 -6.91 -24.15
C GLU A 119 31.02 -7.52 -25.26
N GLY A 120 32.25 -6.99 -25.36
CA GLY A 120 33.27 -7.49 -26.26
C GLY A 120 33.58 -8.94 -25.93
N GLY A 121 33.31 -9.83 -26.87
CA GLY A 121 33.91 -11.16 -26.90
C GLY A 121 35.31 -11.06 -27.48
N VAL A 122 36.33 -11.02 -26.62
CA VAL A 122 37.71 -11.35 -26.99
C VAL A 122 38.16 -12.61 -26.24
N VAL A 123 38.51 -13.61 -27.06
CA VAL A 123 39.51 -14.69 -26.97
C VAL A 123 39.34 -15.84 -25.97
N ALA A 124 39.37 -17.08 -26.49
CA ALA A 124 40.49 -18.04 -26.37
C ALA A 124 40.08 -19.46 -26.86
N GLY A 125 40.93 -20.10 -27.67
CA GLY A 125 40.80 -21.50 -28.10
C GLY A 125 41.32 -21.74 -29.50
#